data_AF-A0A2H9U0J8-F1
#
_entry.id   AF-A0A2H9U0J8-F1
#
_cell.length_a   1.000
_cell.length_b   1.000
_cell.length_c   1.000
_cell.angle_alpha   90.00
_cell.angle_beta   90.00
_cell.angle_gamma   90.00
#
_symmetry.space_group_name_H-M   'P 1'
#
loop_
_entity.id
_entity.type
_entity.pdbx_description
1 polymer ?
#
loop_
_entity_poly.entity_id
_entity_poly.type
_entity_poly.pdbx_seq_one_letter_code
_entity_poly.pdbx_strand_id
1 'polypeptide(L)'
;MLVFALVLRGGDRSQSTPYIHLYEINTMSFVFQAEVRSDLGKGASRRLRHADQVPAIVYGAGKEAQSITVDHKKFILAQEKPEFYESVLTLVINGEEVNVKVKAIQRHPVRYKLVHLDFVRV
;
A
#
# COMPACT_ATOMS: atom_id res chain seq x y z
N MET A 1 -37.37 -22.18 -3.06
CA MET A 1 -37.44 -23.63 -2.75
C MET A 1 -36.12 -23.99 -2.10
N LEU A 2 -36.00 -24.42 -0.85
CA LEU A 2 -36.73 -25.47 -0.15
C LEU A 2 -36.74 -25.16 1.38
N VAL A 3 -37.95 -25.07 1.94
CA VAL A 3 -38.44 -25.58 3.23
C VAL A 3 -37.49 -25.62 4.45
N PHE A 4 -37.80 -24.91 5.53
CA PHE A 4 -38.33 -25.51 6.79
C PHE A 4 -38.79 -24.42 7.77
N ALA A 5 -40.08 -24.48 8.11
CA ALA A 5 -40.68 -23.73 9.21
C ALA A 5 -40.65 -24.60 10.47
N LEU A 6 -40.28 -24.01 11.62
CA LEU A 6 -40.67 -24.55 12.93
C LEU A 6 -41.01 -23.39 13.87
N VAL A 7 -42.31 -23.29 14.16
CA VAL A 7 -42.88 -22.52 15.26
C VAL A 7 -42.56 -23.25 16.56
N LEU A 8 -42.03 -22.57 17.58
CA LEU A 8 -42.31 -22.92 18.98
C LEU A 8 -42.40 -21.66 19.86
N ARG A 9 -43.44 -21.70 20.70
CA ARG A 9 -43.84 -20.77 21.77
C ARG A 9 -42.69 -20.44 22.73
N GLY A 10 -42.84 -19.29 23.41
CA GLY A 10 -41.85 -18.75 24.32
C GLY A 10 -41.53 -19.56 25.57
N GLY A 11 -40.57 -19.03 26.33
CA GLY A 11 -40.14 -19.56 27.62
C GLY A 11 -38.62 -19.72 27.68
N ASP A 12 -37.97 -18.71 28.24
CA ASP A 12 -36.69 -18.72 28.97
C ASP A 12 -35.70 -19.90 28.77
N ARG A 13 -34.53 -19.59 28.20
CA ARG A 13 -33.18 -19.78 28.80
C ARG A 13 -32.08 -19.75 27.73
N SER A 14 -31.03 -18.98 28.03
CA SER A 14 -29.62 -19.18 27.64
C SER A 14 -29.27 -19.60 26.20
N GLN A 15 -28.49 -18.72 25.57
CA GLN A 15 -27.53 -18.93 24.48
C GLN A 15 -27.96 -18.64 23.04
N SER A 16 -27.00 -18.01 22.34
CA SER A 16 -26.86 -17.78 20.90
C SER A 16 -27.54 -16.53 20.30
N THR A 17 -27.05 -15.35 20.65
CA THR A 17 -26.91 -14.30 19.62
C THR A 17 -25.63 -14.61 18.83
N PRO A 18 -25.69 -15.03 17.56
CA PRO A 18 -24.48 -15.14 16.77
C PRO A 18 -24.00 -13.72 16.46
N TYR A 19 -22.84 -13.36 17.00
CA TYR A 19 -22.12 -12.11 16.69
C TYR A 19 -21.57 -12.20 15.27
N ILE A 20 -22.46 -12.10 14.29
CA ILE A 20 -22.15 -11.92 12.88
C ILE A 20 -22.40 -10.44 12.56
N HIS A 21 -21.69 -9.57 13.27
CA HIS A 21 -21.31 -8.33 12.63
C HIS A 21 -20.23 -8.70 11.62
N LEU A 22 -20.68 -8.75 10.36
CA LEU A 22 -19.90 -8.59 9.15
C LEU A 22 -18.77 -7.61 9.44
N TYR A 23 -17.57 -8.12 9.73
CA TYR A 23 -16.38 -7.31 9.73
C TYR A 23 -16.20 -6.93 8.26
N GLU A 24 -16.74 -5.77 7.91
CA GLU A 24 -16.21 -4.96 6.83
C GLU A 24 -14.70 -5.13 6.88
N ILE A 25 -14.16 -5.81 5.87
CA ILE A 25 -12.72 -5.91 5.68
C ILE A 25 -12.32 -4.46 5.43
N ASN A 26 -11.99 -3.75 6.49
CA ASN A 26 -11.45 -2.40 6.40
C ASN A 26 -10.04 -2.57 5.85
N THR A 27 -9.97 -2.83 4.54
CA THR A 27 -8.75 -2.82 3.76
C THR A 27 -8.19 -1.43 3.90
N MET A 28 -7.22 -1.30 4.79
CA MET A 28 -6.50 -0.05 5.00
C MET A 28 -5.76 0.23 3.69
N SER A 29 -6.35 1.09 2.86
CA SER A 29 -5.89 1.35 1.50
C SER A 29 -4.71 2.31 1.55
N PHE A 30 -3.58 1.84 1.03
CA PHE A 30 -2.39 2.66 0.92
C PHE A 30 -2.39 3.36 -0.43
N VAL A 31 -2.75 4.63 -0.44
CA VAL A 31 -2.74 5.48 -1.63
C VAL A 31 -1.64 6.54 -1.49
N PHE A 32 -0.70 6.56 -2.45
CA PHE A 32 0.40 7.53 -2.46
C PHE A 32 0.47 8.29 -3.77
N GLN A 33 0.83 9.57 -3.67
CA GLN A 33 1.11 10.41 -4.82
C GLN A 33 2.55 10.19 -5.27
N ALA A 34 2.75 10.11 -6.58
CA ALA A 34 4.04 9.91 -7.21
C ALA A 34 4.17 10.79 -8.46
N GLU A 35 5.38 11.31 -8.69
CA GLU A 35 5.68 12.16 -9.84
C GLU A 35 6.67 11.46 -10.76
N VAL A 36 6.42 11.49 -12.07
CA VAL A 36 7.38 10.98 -13.04
C VAL A 36 8.61 11.89 -13.08
N ARG A 37 9.80 11.31 -13.05
CA ARG A 37 11.06 12.06 -13.14
C ARG A 37 11.77 11.81 -14.47
N SER A 38 12.26 12.89 -15.06
CA SER A 38 13.12 12.86 -16.27
C SER A 38 14.61 12.97 -15.92
N ASP A 39 14.96 13.62 -14.80
CA ASP A 39 16.33 13.80 -14.35
C ASP A 39 16.81 12.54 -13.60
N LEU A 40 17.80 11.86 -14.19
CA LEU A 40 18.30 10.55 -13.74
C LEU A 40 19.75 10.60 -13.27
N GLY A 41 20.18 9.55 -12.58
CA GLY A 41 21.55 9.38 -12.11
C GLY A 41 21.82 9.86 -10.69
N LYS A 42 23.10 9.83 -10.31
CA LYS A 42 23.57 10.00 -8.92
C LYS A 42 23.31 11.40 -8.37
N GLY A 43 23.58 12.43 -9.17
CA GLY A 43 23.41 13.83 -8.77
C GLY A 43 21.95 14.21 -8.54
N ALA A 44 21.09 13.89 -9.50
CA ALA A 44 19.64 14.08 -9.43
C ALA A 44 19.05 13.40 -8.19
N SER A 45 19.35 12.10 -8.01
CA SER A 45 18.87 11.31 -6.88
C SER A 45 19.40 11.80 -5.52
N ARG A 46 20.56 12.48 -5.49
CA ARG A 46 21.08 13.11 -4.27
C ARG A 46 20.28 14.38 -3.94
N ARG A 47 19.95 15.21 -4.93
CA ARG A 47 19.14 16.42 -4.73
C ARG A 47 17.74 16.08 -4.19
N LEU A 48 17.08 15.07 -4.76
CA LEU A 48 15.77 14.59 -4.29
C LEU A 48 15.80 14.20 -2.80
N ARG A 49 16.80 13.41 -2.39
CA ARG A 49 16.95 12.99 -0.99
C ARG A 49 17.23 14.14 -0.03
N HIS A 50 17.82 15.24 -0.49
CA HIS A 50 17.98 16.46 0.30
C HIS A 50 16.68 17.26 0.41
N ALA A 51 15.79 17.13 -0.58
CA ALA A 51 14.45 17.74 -0.58
C ALA A 51 13.38 16.85 0.09
N ASP A 52 13.78 15.88 0.92
CA ASP A 52 12.90 14.88 1.56
C ASP A 52 11.98 14.13 0.57
N GLN A 53 12.50 13.89 -0.64
CA GLN A 53 11.89 13.02 -1.64
C GLN A 53 12.72 11.76 -1.83
N VAL A 54 12.06 10.66 -2.17
CA VAL A 54 12.69 9.35 -2.38
C VAL A 54 12.57 8.98 -3.86
N PRO A 55 13.69 8.72 -4.55
CA PRO A 55 13.65 8.15 -5.88
C PRO A 55 13.13 6.71 -5.83
N ALA A 56 12.28 6.34 -6.77
CA ALA A 56 11.72 5.00 -6.86
C ALA A 56 11.54 4.55 -8.31
N ILE A 57 11.38 3.24 -8.50
CA ILE A 57 11.18 2.63 -9.81
C ILE A 57 9.94 1.72 -9.75
N VAL A 58 9.06 1.86 -10.74
CA VAL A 58 7.92 0.98 -10.95
C VAL A 58 8.14 0.16 -12.22
N TYR A 59 8.08 -1.16 -12.13
CA TYR A 59 8.27 -2.05 -13.27
C TYR A 59 7.33 -3.27 -13.21
N GLY A 60 7.33 -4.10 -14.26
CA GLY A 60 6.50 -5.30 -14.34
C GLY A 60 5.20 -5.12 -15.12
N ALA A 61 4.37 -6.16 -15.12
CA ALA A 61 3.13 -6.28 -15.90
C ALA A 61 3.30 -6.02 -17.42
N GLY A 62 4.47 -6.37 -17.98
CA GLY A 62 4.77 -6.18 -19.41
C GLY A 62 4.93 -4.72 -19.86
N LYS A 63 4.85 -3.75 -18.94
CA LYS A 63 5.05 -2.32 -19.21
C LYS A 63 6.50 -1.92 -18.95
N GLU A 64 6.93 -0.84 -19.61
CA GLU A 64 8.25 -0.26 -19.39
C GLU A 64 8.45 0.18 -17.93
N ALA A 65 9.71 0.14 -17.48
CA ALA A 65 10.08 0.61 -16.15
C ALA A 65 9.98 2.14 -16.12
N GLN A 66 9.28 2.65 -15.11
CA GLN A 66 9.06 4.08 -14.94
C GLN A 66 9.80 4.57 -13.70
N SER A 67 10.63 5.58 -13.90
CA SER A 67 11.29 6.30 -12.82
C SER A 67 10.33 7.32 -12.23
N ILE A 68 10.10 7.22 -10.92
CA ILE A 68 9.21 8.11 -10.18
C ILE A 68 9.90 8.68 -8.94
N THR A 69 9.26 9.68 -8.36
CA THR A 69 9.63 10.31 -7.10
C THR A 69 8.45 10.24 -6.14
N VAL A 70 8.71 9.91 -4.87
CA VAL A 70 7.69 9.84 -3.82
C VAL A 70 8.08 10.63 -2.57
N ASP A 71 7.09 11.00 -1.76
CA ASP A 71 7.30 11.72 -0.50
C ASP A 71 7.89 10.80 0.58
N HIS A 72 9.06 11.18 1.10
CA HIS A 72 9.74 10.43 2.16
C HIS A 72 8.88 10.26 3.41
N LYS A 73 8.19 11.31 3.86
CA LYS A 73 7.47 11.33 5.14
C LYS A 73 6.29 10.36 5.15
N LYS A 74 5.62 10.19 4.01
CA LYS A 74 4.50 9.24 3.89
C LYS A 74 5.01 7.81 3.92
N PHE A 75 6.09 7.53 3.19
CA PHE A 75 6.63 6.18 3.08
C PHE A 75 7.39 5.72 4.33
N ILE A 76 8.11 6.61 5.03
CA ILE A 76 8.82 6.26 6.27
C ILE A 76 7.85 5.82 7.37
N LEU A 77 6.65 6.40 7.43
CA LEU A 77 5.59 6.01 8.37
C LEU A 77 4.86 4.75 7.89
N ALA A 78 4.57 4.64 6.60
CA ALA A 78 3.87 3.49 6.05
C ALA A 78 4.66 2.19 6.23
N GLN A 79 5.98 2.21 6.05
CA GLN A 79 6.83 1.03 6.17
C GLN A 79 6.91 0.43 7.59
N GLU A 80 6.45 1.15 8.63
CA GLU A 80 6.41 0.66 10.01
C GLU A 80 5.29 -0.36 10.20
N LYS A 81 4.28 -0.34 9.32
CA LYS A 81 3.15 -1.24 9.32
C LYS A 81 3.50 -2.53 8.57
N PRO A 82 3.40 -3.73 9.18
CA PRO A 82 3.67 -4.99 8.48
C PRO A 82 2.80 -5.17 7.23
N GLU A 83 1.56 -4.69 7.27
CA GLU A 83 0.59 -4.77 6.18
C GLU A 83 1.09 -4.06 4.92
N PHE A 84 1.98 -3.08 5.04
CA PHE A 84 2.56 -2.34 3.91
C PHE A 84 3.34 -3.23 2.93
N TYR A 85 3.93 -4.33 3.41
CA TYR A 85 4.72 -5.24 2.57
C TYR A 85 3.88 -6.31 1.89
N GLU A 86 2.73 -6.65 2.46
CA GLU A 86 1.86 -7.73 1.98
C GLU A 86 0.72 -7.19 1.09
N SER A 87 0.27 -5.97 1.38
CA SER A 87 -0.84 -5.32 0.69
C SER A 87 -0.49 -4.84 -0.72
N VAL A 88 -1.54 -4.67 -1.53
CA VAL A 88 -1.47 -3.92 -2.78
C VAL A 88 -1.58 -2.44 -2.45
N LEU A 89 -0.63 -1.67 -2.97
CA LEU A 89 -0.58 -0.22 -2.85
C LEU A 89 -1.10 0.41 -4.14
N THR A 90 -1.72 1.58 -4.04
CA THR A 90 -2.10 2.39 -5.20
C THR A 90 -1.18 3.59 -5.29
N LEU A 91 -0.44 3.71 -6.40
CA LEU A 91 0.34 4.89 -6.74
C LEU A 91 -0.44 5.74 -7.73
N VAL A 92 -0.69 7.00 -7.39
CA VAL A 92 -1.25 7.99 -8.31
C VAL A 92 -0.08 8.67 -9.03
N ILE A 93 0.14 8.32 -10.30
CA ILE A 93 1.21 8.84 -11.14
C ILE A 93 0.58 9.73 -12.21
N ASN A 94 0.82 11.04 -12.17
CA ASN A 94 0.21 12.01 -13.11
C ASN A 94 -1.33 11.92 -13.22
N GLY A 95 -1.99 11.53 -12.13
CA GLY A 95 -3.46 11.34 -12.09
C GLY A 95 -3.95 9.96 -12.51
N GLU A 96 -3.07 9.06 -12.97
CA GLU A 96 -3.41 7.65 -13.22
C GLU A 96 -3.13 6.80 -11.97
N GLU A 97 -4.11 5.99 -11.56
CA GLU A 97 -3.95 5.03 -10.48
C GLU A 97 -3.27 3.75 -10.97
N VAL A 98 -2.16 3.39 -10.33
CA VAL A 98 -1.37 2.21 -10.65
C VAL A 98 -1.25 1.33 -9.42
N ASN A 99 -1.76 0.11 -9.52
CA ASN A 99 -1.63 -0.89 -8.45
C ASN A 99 -0.25 -1.54 -8.48
N VAL A 100 0.41 -1.53 -7.33
CA VAL A 100 1.77 -2.04 -7.17
C VAL A 100 1.96 -2.77 -5.85
N LYS A 101 3.00 -3.58 -5.76
CA LYS A 101 3.52 -4.12 -4.50
C LYS A 101 4.96 -3.66 -4.28
N VAL A 102 5.34 -3.52 -3.02
CA VAL A 102 6.74 -3.25 -2.64
C VAL A 102 7.57 -4.48 -2.94
N LYS A 103 8.63 -4.29 -3.73
CA LYS A 103 9.61 -5.34 -4.02
C LYS A 103 10.86 -5.21 -3.15
N ALA A 104 11.37 -3.99 -3.01
CA ALA A 104 12.53 -3.72 -2.18
C ALA A 104 12.50 -2.31 -1.59
N ILE A 105 13.03 -2.17 -0.38
CA ILE A 105 13.23 -0.89 0.29
C ILE A 105 14.70 -0.78 0.66
N GLN A 106 15.36 0.24 0.13
CA GLN A 106 16.72 0.59 0.51
C GLN A 106 16.68 1.66 1.60
N ARG A 107 17.31 1.37 2.73
CA ARG A 107 17.39 2.27 3.88
C ARG A 107 18.79 2.82 4.01
N HIS A 108 18.89 4.02 4.55
CA HIS A 108 20.19 4.55 4.93
C HIS A 108 20.73 3.71 6.11
N PRO A 109 22.02 3.30 6.10
CA PRO A 109 22.56 2.36 7.11
C PRO A 109 22.54 2.90 8.55
N VAL A 110 22.70 4.23 8.72
CA VAL A 110 22.75 4.87 10.05
C VAL A 110 21.56 5.78 10.34
N ARG A 111 21.07 6.53 9.35
CA ARG A 111 19.99 7.52 9.53
C ARG A 111 18.65 6.86 9.30
N TYR A 112 17.62 7.31 10.02
CA TYR A 112 16.23 6.92 9.75
C TYR A 112 15.70 7.61 8.49
N LYS A 113 16.25 7.23 7.31
CA LYS A 113 15.85 7.73 6.01
C LYS A 113 15.75 6.62 4.96
N LEU A 114 14.77 6.73 4.08
CA LEU A 114 14.65 5.92 2.87
C LEU A 114 15.59 6.46 1.78
N VAL A 115 16.24 5.54 1.06
CA VAL A 115 17.20 5.87 -0.01
C VAL A 115 16.61 5.57 -1.38
N HIS A 116 15.95 4.43 -1.54
CA HIS A 116 15.34 4.00 -2.79
C HIS A 116 14.18 3.01 -2.52
N LEU A 117 13.18 3.00 -3.39
CA LEU A 117 12.07 2.07 -3.36
C LEU A 117 11.88 1.40 -4.73
N ASP A 118 11.64 0.09 -4.72
CA ASP A 118 11.33 -0.68 -5.91
C ASP A 118 9.90 -1.23 -5.80
N PHE A 119 9.11 -1.00 -6.85
CA PHE A 119 7.73 -1.44 -6.94
C PHE A 119 7.53 -2.35 -8.15
N VAL A 120 6.70 -3.37 -7.96
CA VAL A 120 6.27 -4.28 -9.03
C VAL A 120 4.77 -4.09 -9.27
N ARG A 121 4.38 -3.87 -10.52
CA ARG A 121 2.99 -3.81 -10.95
C ARG A 121 2.33 -5.19 -10.80
N VAL A 122 1.11 -5.21 -10.28
CA VAL A 122 0.29 -6.41 -10.08
C VAL A 122 -0.99 -6.36 -10.87
#